data_AF-A0A2E7KXU4-F1
#
_entry.id   AF-A0A2E7KXU4-F1
#
_cell.length_a   1.000
_cell.length_b   1.000
_cell.length_c   1.000
_cell.angle_alpha   90.00
_cell.angle_beta   90.00
_cell.angle_gamma   90.00
#
_symmetry.space_group_name_H-M   'P 1'
#
loop_
_entity.id
_entity.type
_entity.pdbx_description
1 polymer ?
#
loop_
_entity_poly.entity_id
_entity_poly.type
_entity_poly.pdbx_seq_one_letter_code
_entity_poly.pdbx_strand_id
1 'polypeptide(L)'
;MSDPVVCSFFTKDKYYSDHAQKLSTNLESLGLTFFLEEVERDINDDWVDICRKKVPFIHRVCEKYPDRRVIWIDVDCRILELPDFVKDSSADIIGFQRGFSPPIAIGYRNHARFWEPCFWGIGTSATARKMIKDAYLNEATSMVKATDDYFFEEAWRANADSLTFQVIPSACVVGRQSLSTVHPAFFVFGASGKVPEFKNKASQHVNEQKPKWIRKQVVKKSKLALRFLPQKMSRRLISISDQLGLTHYLLGYGYSGLGDGRSQQQRRAITDRILRAGINGEQKLLKELTRDLKSSCLINPNEDATIEVAKSFNFYASSSSNTPLYLSWWVRPFPGNFGDWLSPLIFSHYSGLKIKFQTPTAPIKGTPKHIVSLGSIARFIKKNSLVVGTGISSTEYPIETQAHYLSVRGPLTAKFLSSCGGPNVTSFGDPAAVISQIFPFERKETNGRTVLIRHASHDRIPLILPENIDELSILVSHPERIKAFIQELLKYDEVITSALHVYIVCQSYGIPCSLVTFEGVENSISGTGVKYSDYSLGVGLEELEPTVIGRDLRRVELSDIRNVEKISNSKKNEIEEKILESIEIFKNVRAK
;
A
#
# COMPACT_ATOMS: atom_id res chain seq x y z
N MET A 1 -5.85 -17.17 -31.60
CA MET A 1 -7.11 -16.45 -31.31
C MET A 1 -6.97 -15.04 -31.87
N SER A 2 -8.07 -14.41 -32.29
CA SER A 2 -8.06 -12.99 -32.66
C SER A 2 -7.69 -12.14 -31.45
N ASP A 3 -6.91 -11.07 -31.63
CA ASP A 3 -6.53 -10.17 -30.53
C ASP A 3 -7.77 -9.69 -29.75
N PRO A 4 -7.72 -9.55 -28.42
CA PRO A 4 -8.86 -9.06 -27.64
C PRO A 4 -9.19 -7.60 -28.00
N VAL A 5 -10.43 -7.19 -27.72
CA VAL A 5 -10.86 -5.79 -27.77
C VAL A 5 -11.01 -5.29 -26.35
N VAL A 6 -10.23 -4.29 -25.97
CA VAL A 6 -10.39 -3.60 -24.68
C VAL A 6 -11.48 -2.54 -24.83
N CYS A 7 -12.45 -2.49 -23.93
CA CYS A 7 -13.53 -1.51 -23.97
C CYS A 7 -13.71 -0.79 -22.64
N SER A 8 -14.12 0.47 -22.74
CA SER A 8 -14.55 1.31 -21.62
C SER A 8 -15.52 2.36 -22.14
N PHE A 9 -16.27 2.99 -21.26
CA PHE A 9 -16.99 4.22 -21.57
C PHE A 9 -16.64 5.32 -20.57
N PHE A 10 -16.97 6.56 -20.91
CA PHE A 10 -16.76 7.73 -20.06
C PHE A 10 -17.87 8.75 -20.23
N THR A 11 -18.02 9.66 -19.26
CA THR A 11 -18.93 10.80 -19.35
C THR A 11 -18.16 12.06 -19.75
N LYS A 12 -18.86 13.01 -20.38
CA LYS A 12 -18.29 14.26 -20.92
C LYS A 12 -17.65 15.20 -19.89
N ASP A 13 -17.80 14.94 -18.58
CA ASP A 13 -17.13 15.77 -17.60
C ASP A 13 -15.60 15.65 -17.73
N LYS A 14 -14.93 16.76 -17.44
CA LYS A 14 -13.49 16.90 -17.60
C LYS A 14 -12.72 15.77 -16.93
N TYR A 15 -13.15 15.33 -15.75
CA TYR A 15 -12.47 14.26 -15.02
C TYR A 15 -12.45 12.95 -15.82
N TYR A 16 -13.61 12.43 -16.23
CA TYR A 16 -13.65 11.15 -16.97
C TYR A 16 -13.15 11.28 -18.41
N SER A 17 -13.28 12.46 -19.03
CA SER A 17 -12.71 12.74 -20.37
C SER A 17 -11.18 12.72 -20.34
N ASP A 18 -10.56 13.35 -19.33
CA ASP A 18 -9.10 13.32 -19.13
C ASP A 18 -8.62 11.88 -18.88
N HIS A 19 -9.40 11.08 -18.15
CA HIS A 19 -9.09 9.66 -17.93
C HIS A 19 -9.24 8.83 -19.20
N ALA A 20 -10.26 9.09 -20.02
CA ALA A 20 -10.46 8.40 -21.30
C ALA A 20 -9.31 8.66 -22.28
N GLN A 21 -8.83 9.90 -22.37
CA GLN A 21 -7.67 10.24 -23.19
C GLN A 21 -6.42 9.50 -22.71
N LYS A 22 -6.17 9.49 -21.39
CA LYS A 22 -5.05 8.74 -20.79
C LYS A 22 -5.13 7.24 -21.08
N LEU A 23 -6.33 6.66 -20.98
CA LEU A 23 -6.54 5.25 -21.30
C LEU A 23 -6.34 4.96 -22.78
N SER A 24 -6.83 5.81 -23.69
CA SER A 24 -6.62 5.67 -25.15
C SER A 24 -5.13 5.65 -25.47
N THR A 25 -4.38 6.67 -25.03
CA THR A 25 -2.93 6.73 -25.25
C THR A 25 -2.21 5.53 -24.64
N ASN A 26 -2.65 5.06 -23.47
CA ASN A 26 -2.10 3.85 -22.85
C ASN A 26 -2.33 2.61 -23.73
N LEU A 27 -3.54 2.38 -24.21
CA LEU A 27 -3.87 1.20 -25.03
C LEU A 27 -3.20 1.26 -26.42
N GLU A 28 -3.10 2.45 -27.03
CA GLU A 28 -2.36 2.70 -28.28
C GLU A 28 -0.88 2.35 -28.12
N SER A 29 -0.23 2.81 -27.04
CA SER A 29 1.18 2.50 -26.79
C SER A 29 1.48 1.01 -26.61
N LEU A 30 0.47 0.23 -26.21
CA LEU A 30 0.54 -1.22 -26.07
C LEU A 30 0.16 -1.98 -27.36
N GLY A 31 -0.26 -1.27 -28.41
CA GLY A 31 -0.74 -1.87 -29.65
C GLY A 31 -2.03 -2.67 -29.49
N LEU A 32 -2.84 -2.37 -28.46
CA LEU A 32 -4.09 -3.08 -28.19
C LEU A 32 -5.22 -2.51 -29.04
N THR A 33 -6.10 -3.37 -29.56
CA THR A 33 -7.36 -2.89 -30.14
C THR A 33 -8.30 -2.45 -29.02
N PHE A 34 -8.91 -1.27 -29.14
CA PHE A 34 -9.86 -0.80 -28.15
C PHE A 34 -11.12 -0.13 -28.72
N PHE A 35 -12.14 -0.02 -27.87
CA PHE A 35 -13.41 0.66 -28.13
C PHE A 35 -13.78 1.53 -26.93
N LEU A 36 -13.59 2.84 -27.08
CA LEU A 36 -13.97 3.85 -26.09
C LEU A 36 -15.16 4.66 -26.60
N GLU A 37 -16.17 4.86 -25.74
CA GLU A 37 -17.38 5.60 -26.08
C GLU A 37 -17.69 6.66 -25.03
N GLU A 38 -17.99 7.87 -25.49
CA GLU A 38 -18.61 8.90 -24.65
C GLU A 38 -20.09 8.56 -24.48
N VAL A 39 -20.54 8.46 -23.23
CA VAL A 39 -21.95 8.18 -22.91
C VAL A 39 -22.59 9.45 -22.36
N GLU A 40 -23.75 9.79 -22.93
CA GLU A 40 -24.54 10.92 -22.46
C GLU A 40 -25.06 10.68 -21.04
N ARG A 41 -25.05 11.76 -20.25
CA ARG A 41 -25.54 11.76 -18.88
C ARG A 41 -26.81 12.60 -18.83
N ASP A 42 -27.91 12.00 -18.40
CA ASP A 42 -29.14 12.74 -18.16
C ASP A 42 -28.99 13.65 -16.94
N ILE A 43 -29.71 14.78 -16.92
CA ILE A 43 -29.57 15.78 -15.86
C ILE A 43 -29.90 15.22 -14.46
N ASN A 44 -30.70 14.15 -14.42
CA ASN A 44 -31.12 13.45 -13.22
C ASN A 44 -30.27 12.20 -12.91
N ASP A 45 -29.36 11.80 -13.81
CA ASP A 45 -28.52 10.61 -13.59
C ASP A 45 -27.57 10.86 -12.43
N ASP A 46 -27.67 10.01 -11.41
CA ASP A 46 -26.65 9.92 -10.38
C ASP A 46 -25.56 8.90 -10.76
N TRP A 47 -24.57 8.74 -9.89
CA TRP A 47 -23.44 7.85 -10.16
C TRP A 47 -23.85 6.38 -10.34
N VAL A 48 -24.90 5.92 -9.66
CA VAL A 48 -25.42 4.55 -9.79
C VAL A 48 -26.00 4.34 -11.19
N ASP A 49 -26.73 5.34 -11.68
CA ASP A 49 -27.36 5.31 -13.00
C ASP A 49 -26.29 5.29 -14.10
N ILE A 50 -25.20 6.06 -13.95
CA ILE A 50 -24.04 6.00 -14.87
C ILE A 50 -23.35 4.63 -14.84
N CYS A 51 -23.07 4.09 -13.65
CA CYS A 51 -22.44 2.78 -13.53
C CYS A 51 -23.29 1.68 -14.20
N ARG A 52 -24.61 1.73 -14.02
CA ARG A 52 -25.57 0.79 -14.61
C ARG A 52 -25.49 0.74 -16.15
N LYS A 53 -25.19 1.85 -16.83
CA LYS A 53 -25.01 1.91 -18.30
C LYS A 53 -23.89 0.98 -18.82
N LYS A 54 -23.00 0.47 -17.95
CA LYS A 54 -22.00 -0.55 -18.29
C LYS A 54 -22.62 -1.83 -18.84
N VAL A 55 -23.77 -2.26 -18.32
CA VAL A 55 -24.39 -3.53 -18.69
C VAL A 55 -24.82 -3.56 -20.17
N PRO A 56 -25.68 -2.63 -20.65
CA PRO A 56 -26.04 -2.58 -22.07
C PRO A 56 -24.84 -2.24 -22.97
N PHE A 57 -23.88 -1.45 -22.49
CA PHE A 57 -22.64 -1.15 -23.22
C PHE A 57 -21.84 -2.42 -23.53
N ILE A 58 -21.49 -3.21 -22.50
CA ILE A 58 -20.69 -4.43 -22.67
C ILE A 58 -21.40 -5.43 -23.58
N HIS A 59 -22.72 -5.59 -23.42
CA HIS A 59 -23.52 -6.43 -24.31
C HIS A 59 -23.40 -6.00 -25.78
N ARG A 60 -23.55 -4.71 -26.08
CA ARG A 60 -23.38 -4.18 -27.45
C ARG A 60 -21.99 -4.42 -28.01
N VAL A 61 -20.95 -4.27 -27.19
CA VAL A 61 -19.56 -4.55 -27.62
C VAL A 61 -19.37 -6.04 -27.92
N CYS A 62 -19.97 -6.93 -27.12
CA CYS A 62 -19.95 -8.37 -27.39
C CYS A 62 -20.62 -8.73 -28.72
N GLU A 63 -21.77 -8.14 -29.03
CA GLU A 63 -22.48 -8.34 -30.31
C GLU A 63 -21.69 -7.78 -31.50
N LYS A 64 -21.00 -6.66 -31.32
CA LYS A 64 -20.15 -6.05 -32.36
C LYS A 64 -18.90 -6.88 -32.67
N TYR A 65 -18.39 -7.62 -31.69
CA TYR A 65 -17.17 -8.42 -31.80
C TYR A 65 -17.42 -9.88 -31.40
N PRO A 66 -18.23 -10.64 -32.16
CA PRO A 66 -18.63 -11.99 -31.78
C PRO A 66 -17.43 -12.93 -31.63
N ASP A 67 -16.46 -12.83 -32.55
CA ASP A 67 -15.29 -13.72 -32.64
C ASP A 67 -14.06 -13.24 -31.85
N ARG A 68 -14.21 -12.17 -31.04
CA ARG A 68 -13.10 -11.62 -30.25
C ARG A 68 -13.46 -11.57 -28.77
N ARG A 69 -12.48 -11.88 -27.93
CA ARG A 69 -12.57 -11.65 -26.48
C ARG A 69 -12.77 -10.17 -26.20
N VAL A 70 -13.73 -9.84 -25.33
CA VAL A 70 -14.01 -8.47 -24.92
C VAL A 70 -13.45 -8.27 -23.51
N ILE A 71 -12.60 -7.27 -23.31
CA ILE A 71 -12.03 -6.93 -22.01
C ILE A 71 -12.60 -5.59 -21.56
N TRP A 72 -13.45 -5.60 -20.54
CA TRP A 72 -13.86 -4.38 -19.85
C TRP A 72 -12.73 -3.90 -18.94
N ILE A 73 -12.46 -2.60 -18.96
CA ILE A 73 -11.65 -1.88 -17.97
C ILE A 73 -12.36 -0.59 -17.58
N ASP A 74 -12.40 -0.24 -16.29
CA ASP A 74 -12.90 1.08 -15.88
C ASP A 74 -11.98 2.19 -16.42
N VAL A 75 -12.55 3.32 -16.86
CA VAL A 75 -11.82 4.40 -17.55
C VAL A 75 -10.68 5.02 -16.70
N ASP A 76 -10.79 4.97 -15.38
CA ASP A 76 -9.80 5.50 -14.46
C ASP A 76 -8.67 4.51 -14.12
N CYS A 77 -8.71 3.30 -14.68
CA CYS A 77 -7.68 2.28 -14.57
C CYS A 77 -6.68 2.33 -15.74
N ARG A 78 -5.56 1.61 -15.62
CA ARG A 78 -4.54 1.49 -16.67
C ARG A 78 -3.98 0.07 -16.76
N ILE A 79 -3.39 -0.24 -17.91
CA ILE A 79 -2.71 -1.51 -18.19
C ILE A 79 -1.23 -1.21 -18.47
N LEU A 80 -0.29 -1.88 -17.78
CA LEU A 80 1.16 -1.74 -18.02
C LEU A 80 1.65 -2.66 -19.15
N GLU A 81 1.00 -3.80 -19.28
CA GLU A 81 1.13 -4.81 -20.33
C GLU A 81 -0.10 -5.70 -20.28
N LEU A 82 -0.41 -6.45 -21.34
CA LEU A 82 -1.49 -7.46 -21.29
C LEU A 82 -0.86 -8.85 -21.33
N PRO A 83 -0.78 -9.57 -20.18
CA PRO A 83 -0.13 -10.87 -20.15
C PRO A 83 -0.86 -11.91 -21.01
N ASP A 84 -0.11 -12.87 -21.57
CA ASP A 84 -0.66 -13.94 -22.42
C ASP A 84 -1.76 -14.74 -21.72
N PHE A 85 -1.61 -15.01 -20.41
CA PHE A 85 -2.63 -15.72 -19.64
C PHE A 85 -3.95 -14.94 -19.50
N VAL A 86 -3.97 -13.65 -19.80
CA VAL A 86 -5.18 -12.82 -19.86
C VAL A 86 -5.66 -12.70 -21.30
N LYS A 87 -4.74 -12.40 -22.21
CA LYS A 87 -4.97 -12.23 -23.65
C LYS A 87 -5.57 -13.49 -24.28
N ASP A 88 -4.94 -14.64 -24.03
CA ASP A 88 -5.19 -15.93 -24.68
C ASP A 88 -5.89 -16.94 -23.76
N SER A 89 -6.48 -16.46 -22.66
CA SER A 89 -7.18 -17.35 -21.75
C SER A 89 -8.29 -18.12 -22.46
N SER A 90 -8.49 -19.38 -22.10
CA SER A 90 -9.57 -20.22 -22.65
C SER A 90 -10.87 -20.12 -21.85
N ALA A 91 -10.86 -19.36 -20.74
CA ALA A 91 -12.00 -19.26 -19.85
C ALA A 91 -13.10 -18.37 -20.43
N ASP A 92 -14.35 -18.71 -20.13
CA ASP A 92 -15.54 -17.90 -20.48
C ASP A 92 -15.50 -16.54 -19.79
N ILE A 93 -15.07 -16.51 -18.53
CA ILE A 93 -14.87 -15.30 -17.74
C ILE A 93 -13.49 -15.31 -17.09
N ILE A 94 -12.72 -14.25 -17.26
CA ILE A 94 -11.48 -14.01 -16.52
C ILE A 94 -11.54 -12.66 -15.81
N GLY A 95 -11.04 -12.57 -14.58
CA GLY A 95 -11.03 -11.31 -13.85
C GLY A 95 -10.41 -11.42 -12.47
N PHE A 96 -10.46 -10.32 -11.72
CA PHE A 96 -10.05 -10.32 -10.32
C PHE A 96 -11.20 -10.73 -9.41
N GLN A 97 -10.86 -11.42 -8.32
CA GLN A 97 -11.83 -11.64 -7.25
C GLN A 97 -12.18 -10.31 -6.57
N ARG A 98 -13.42 -10.16 -6.08
CA ARG A 98 -13.88 -9.02 -5.30
C ARG A 98 -12.87 -8.58 -4.23
N GLY A 99 -12.59 -7.29 -4.23
CA GLY A 99 -11.63 -6.64 -3.34
C GLY A 99 -10.19 -7.07 -3.61
N PHE A 100 -9.89 -7.59 -4.81
CA PHE A 100 -8.63 -8.24 -5.22
C PHE A 100 -8.08 -9.16 -4.12
N SER A 101 -8.93 -10.08 -3.68
CA SER A 101 -8.60 -11.05 -2.64
C SER A 101 -7.74 -12.19 -3.21
N PRO A 102 -6.89 -12.82 -2.39
CA PRO A 102 -6.10 -13.97 -2.83
C PRO A 102 -7.02 -15.19 -3.11
N PRO A 103 -6.62 -16.13 -3.98
CA PRO A 103 -7.43 -17.31 -4.31
C PRO A 103 -7.88 -18.14 -3.10
N ILE A 104 -7.11 -18.14 -2.00
CA ILE A 104 -7.49 -18.83 -0.76
C ILE A 104 -8.74 -18.24 -0.08
N ALA A 105 -9.14 -17.05 -0.48
CA ALA A 105 -10.32 -16.33 0.00
C ALA A 105 -11.46 -16.31 -1.03
N ILE A 106 -11.38 -17.13 -2.09
CA ILE A 106 -12.33 -17.20 -3.21
C ILE A 106 -13.78 -17.50 -2.79
N GLY A 107 -14.73 -16.99 -3.57
CA GLY A 107 -16.16 -17.26 -3.42
C GLY A 107 -16.93 -16.35 -2.46
N TYR A 108 -18.19 -16.71 -2.23
CA TYR A 108 -19.19 -15.89 -1.52
C TYR A 108 -19.04 -15.82 -0.01
N ARG A 109 -18.19 -16.67 0.53
CA ARG A 109 -17.93 -16.72 1.96
C ARG A 109 -17.48 -15.37 2.52
N ASN A 110 -16.62 -14.67 1.77
CA ASN A 110 -15.94 -13.47 2.24
C ASN A 110 -16.52 -12.19 1.65
N HIS A 111 -17.19 -12.30 0.51
CA HIS A 111 -17.71 -11.19 -0.26
C HIS A 111 -19.11 -11.50 -0.74
N ALA A 112 -19.98 -10.48 -0.79
CA ALA A 112 -21.32 -10.64 -1.35
C ALA A 112 -21.32 -10.80 -2.88
N ARG A 113 -20.17 -10.56 -3.52
CA ARG A 113 -19.95 -10.61 -4.97
C ARG A 113 -18.68 -11.41 -5.26
N PHE A 114 -18.65 -12.12 -6.37
CA PHE A 114 -17.51 -12.95 -6.75
C PHE A 114 -16.40 -12.12 -7.38
N TRP A 115 -16.76 -11.29 -8.35
CA TRP A 115 -15.83 -10.57 -9.23
C TRP A 115 -15.64 -9.10 -8.83
N GLU A 116 -14.49 -8.53 -9.17
CA GLU A 116 -14.24 -7.10 -9.10
C GLU A 116 -14.69 -6.42 -10.41
N PRO A 117 -15.60 -5.42 -10.39
CA PRO A 117 -16.23 -4.87 -11.60
C PRO A 117 -15.32 -3.99 -12.48
N CYS A 118 -14.09 -3.70 -12.07
CA CYS A 118 -13.21 -2.77 -12.79
C CYS A 118 -12.40 -3.42 -13.90
N PHE A 119 -12.33 -4.76 -13.96
CA PHE A 119 -11.60 -5.49 -15.00
C PHE A 119 -12.17 -6.89 -15.23
N TRP A 120 -12.68 -7.15 -16.43
CA TRP A 120 -13.30 -8.42 -16.82
C TRP A 120 -12.94 -8.78 -18.27
N GLY A 121 -12.45 -9.99 -18.51
CA GLY A 121 -12.37 -10.59 -19.84
C GLY A 121 -13.52 -11.55 -20.07
N ILE A 122 -14.21 -11.39 -21.19
CA ILE A 122 -15.38 -12.14 -21.62
C ILE A 122 -15.00 -12.92 -22.87
N GLY A 123 -15.10 -14.24 -22.80
CA GLY A 123 -14.83 -15.16 -23.90
C GLY A 123 -15.87 -15.09 -25.02
N THR A 124 -15.60 -15.84 -26.09
CA THR A 124 -16.44 -15.89 -27.29
C THR A 124 -17.45 -17.03 -27.28
N SER A 125 -17.45 -17.88 -26.25
CA SER A 125 -18.36 -19.02 -26.16
C SER A 125 -19.82 -18.58 -26.06
N ALA A 126 -20.74 -19.43 -26.52
CA ALA A 126 -22.16 -19.18 -26.39
C ALA A 126 -22.59 -18.96 -24.93
N THR A 127 -21.98 -19.68 -23.97
CA THR A 127 -22.27 -19.54 -22.54
C THR A 127 -21.80 -18.19 -21.99
N ALA A 128 -20.59 -17.74 -22.35
CA ALA A 128 -20.06 -16.44 -21.95
C ALA A 128 -20.97 -15.31 -22.45
N ARG A 129 -21.37 -15.36 -23.72
CA ARG A 129 -22.25 -14.37 -24.34
C ARG A 129 -23.66 -14.41 -23.75
N LYS A 130 -24.20 -15.61 -23.47
CA LYS A 130 -25.48 -15.78 -22.78
C LYS A 130 -25.49 -15.09 -21.41
N MET A 131 -24.44 -15.25 -20.60
CA MET A 131 -24.34 -14.56 -19.31
C MET A 131 -24.44 -13.03 -19.46
N ILE A 132 -23.72 -12.44 -20.42
CA ILE A 132 -23.78 -10.99 -20.66
C ILE A 132 -25.17 -10.56 -21.15
N LYS A 133 -25.81 -11.35 -22.02
CA LYS A 133 -27.17 -11.13 -22.48
C LYS A 133 -28.20 -11.20 -21.33
N ASP A 134 -28.07 -12.18 -20.44
CA ASP A 134 -28.95 -12.31 -19.26
C ASP A 134 -28.79 -11.11 -18.32
N ALA A 135 -27.56 -10.60 -18.13
CA ALA A 135 -27.32 -9.39 -17.36
C ALA A 135 -28.04 -8.18 -17.99
N TYR A 136 -27.95 -8.02 -19.31
CA TYR A 136 -28.63 -6.96 -20.06
C TYR A 136 -30.16 -7.07 -19.98
N LEU A 137 -30.74 -8.26 -20.16
CA LEU A 137 -32.18 -8.46 -20.07
C LEU A 137 -32.71 -8.20 -18.65
N ASN A 138 -31.97 -8.61 -17.62
CA ASN A 138 -32.29 -8.32 -16.23
C ASN A 138 -32.22 -6.81 -15.97
N GLU A 139 -31.14 -6.14 -16.40
CA GLU A 139 -31.00 -4.70 -16.25
C GLU A 139 -32.13 -3.93 -16.94
N ALA A 140 -32.51 -4.32 -18.16
CA ALA A 140 -33.57 -3.64 -18.91
C ALA A 140 -34.96 -3.77 -18.28
N THR A 141 -35.22 -4.84 -17.53
CA THR A 141 -36.53 -5.13 -16.92
C THR A 141 -36.59 -4.81 -15.42
N SER A 142 -35.44 -4.62 -14.78
CA SER A 142 -35.35 -4.44 -13.33
C SER A 142 -35.66 -3.02 -12.87
N MET A 143 -36.60 -2.89 -11.94
CA MET A 143 -36.89 -1.64 -11.23
C MET A 143 -35.93 -1.36 -10.07
N VAL A 144 -34.97 -2.25 -9.79
CA VAL A 144 -34.04 -2.10 -8.67
C VAL A 144 -33.02 -1.01 -8.98
N LYS A 145 -32.83 -0.06 -8.06
CA LYS A 145 -31.72 0.90 -8.14
C LYS A 145 -30.43 0.22 -7.69
N ALA A 146 -29.64 -0.27 -8.65
CA ALA A 146 -28.37 -0.95 -8.43
C ALA A 146 -27.33 -0.58 -9.49
N THR A 147 -26.06 -0.78 -9.15
CA THR A 147 -24.92 -0.63 -10.06
C THR A 147 -24.77 -1.85 -10.97
N ASP A 148 -23.95 -1.73 -12.02
CA ASP A 148 -23.57 -2.80 -12.95
C ASP A 148 -23.20 -4.12 -12.26
N ASP A 149 -22.43 -4.03 -11.18
CA ASP A 149 -21.93 -5.19 -10.46
C ASP A 149 -23.01 -6.00 -9.71
N TYR A 150 -24.25 -5.51 -9.64
CA TYR A 150 -25.41 -6.31 -9.21
C TYR A 150 -25.92 -7.19 -10.35
N PHE A 151 -26.12 -6.62 -11.54
CA PHE A 151 -26.66 -7.34 -12.69
C PHE A 151 -25.70 -8.40 -13.21
N PHE A 152 -24.41 -8.09 -13.27
CA PHE A 152 -23.39 -9.09 -13.62
C PHE A 152 -23.28 -10.20 -12.58
N GLU A 153 -23.47 -9.90 -11.30
CA GLU A 153 -23.45 -10.90 -10.24
C GLU A 153 -24.66 -11.84 -10.30
N GLU A 154 -25.87 -11.32 -10.54
CA GLU A 154 -27.06 -12.16 -10.72
C GLU A 154 -26.96 -13.03 -11.97
N ALA A 155 -26.49 -12.47 -13.08
CA ALA A 155 -26.26 -13.23 -14.30
C ALA A 155 -25.17 -14.31 -14.13
N TRP A 156 -24.11 -13.99 -13.39
CA TRP A 156 -23.07 -14.96 -13.01
C TRP A 156 -23.70 -16.11 -12.21
N ARG A 157 -24.46 -15.82 -11.16
CA ARG A 157 -25.12 -16.85 -10.33
C ARG A 157 -26.08 -17.74 -11.13
N ALA A 158 -26.79 -17.17 -12.10
CA ALA A 158 -27.72 -17.91 -12.94
C ALA A 158 -27.03 -18.81 -13.97
N ASN A 159 -25.77 -18.54 -14.34
CA ASN A 159 -25.05 -19.22 -15.41
C ASN A 159 -23.79 -19.97 -14.94
N ALA A 160 -23.35 -19.80 -13.69
CA ALA A 160 -22.05 -20.25 -13.19
C ALA A 160 -21.80 -21.75 -13.38
N ASP A 161 -22.82 -22.60 -13.25
CA ASP A 161 -22.69 -24.06 -13.40
C ASP A 161 -22.27 -24.50 -14.80
N SER A 162 -22.44 -23.64 -15.81
CA SER A 162 -22.07 -23.91 -17.21
C SER A 162 -20.84 -23.12 -17.67
N LEU A 163 -20.28 -22.24 -16.83
CA LEU A 163 -19.18 -21.34 -17.19
C LEU A 163 -17.84 -21.87 -16.68
N THR A 164 -16.84 -21.84 -17.55
CA THR A 164 -15.43 -21.90 -17.16
C THR A 164 -14.95 -20.52 -16.71
N PHE A 165 -14.09 -20.45 -15.71
CA PHE A 165 -13.57 -19.17 -15.25
C PHE A 165 -12.11 -19.23 -14.82
N GLN A 166 -11.44 -18.09 -14.86
CA GLN A 166 -10.06 -17.90 -14.42
C GLN A 166 -9.95 -16.69 -13.49
N VAL A 167 -9.35 -16.88 -12.32
CA VAL A 167 -9.10 -15.79 -11.36
C VAL A 167 -7.68 -15.28 -11.52
N ILE A 168 -7.55 -13.99 -11.79
CA ILE A 168 -6.27 -13.30 -11.87
C ILE A 168 -5.71 -13.13 -10.45
N PRO A 169 -4.43 -13.49 -10.20
CA PRO A 169 -3.79 -13.29 -8.91
C PRO A 169 -3.86 -11.82 -8.47
N SER A 170 -4.17 -11.58 -7.19
CA SER A 170 -4.21 -10.22 -6.64
C SER A 170 -2.88 -9.46 -6.73
N ALA A 171 -1.78 -10.21 -6.88
CA ALA A 171 -0.44 -9.68 -7.06
C ALA A 171 -0.21 -9.00 -8.42
N CYS A 172 -1.08 -9.25 -9.41
CA CYS A 172 -1.01 -8.61 -10.70
C CYS A 172 -1.54 -7.16 -10.69
N VAL A 173 -1.95 -6.66 -9.51
CA VAL A 173 -2.40 -5.28 -9.30
C VAL A 173 -1.27 -4.46 -8.67
N VAL A 174 -0.93 -3.32 -9.27
CA VAL A 174 0.11 -2.42 -8.75
C VAL A 174 -0.22 -1.95 -7.33
N GLY A 175 0.79 -1.90 -6.47
CA GLY A 175 0.64 -1.53 -5.06
C GLY A 175 0.01 -2.60 -4.16
N ARG A 176 -0.51 -3.70 -4.71
CA ARG A 176 -1.00 -4.82 -3.91
C ARG A 176 0.12 -5.81 -3.62
N GLN A 177 0.59 -5.70 -2.38
CA GLN A 177 1.66 -6.51 -1.83
C GLN A 177 1.23 -7.99 -1.76
N SER A 178 1.96 -8.85 -2.46
CA SER A 178 1.85 -10.30 -2.32
C SER A 178 3.26 -10.88 -2.36
N LEU A 179 3.57 -11.82 -1.49
CA LEU A 179 4.86 -12.50 -1.51
C LEU A 179 4.82 -13.62 -2.57
N SER A 180 5.81 -13.61 -3.45
CA SER A 180 6.07 -14.49 -4.61
C SER A 180 4.87 -14.82 -5.53
N THR A 181 4.74 -14.10 -6.65
CA THR A 181 4.11 -14.62 -7.87
C THR A 181 5.09 -14.46 -9.02
N VAL A 182 5.05 -15.40 -9.97
CA VAL A 182 5.86 -15.35 -11.19
C VAL A 182 5.42 -14.22 -12.11
N HIS A 183 4.15 -13.85 -12.06
CA HIS A 183 3.59 -12.83 -12.94
C HIS A 183 3.88 -11.41 -12.46
N PRO A 184 4.28 -10.49 -13.37
CA PRO A 184 4.41 -9.08 -13.08
C PRO A 184 3.04 -8.44 -12.78
N ALA A 185 3.08 -7.25 -12.18
CA ALA A 185 1.91 -6.41 -12.00
C ALA A 185 1.57 -5.72 -13.32
N PHE A 186 0.37 -5.95 -13.84
CA PHE A 186 -0.04 -5.40 -15.12
C PHE A 186 -1.21 -4.42 -14.99
N PHE A 187 -1.99 -4.50 -13.90
CA PHE A 187 -3.20 -3.70 -13.71
C PHE A 187 -2.97 -2.58 -12.69
N VAL A 188 -3.26 -1.34 -13.08
CA VAL A 188 -3.25 -0.16 -12.20
C VAL A 188 -4.70 0.23 -11.91
N PHE A 189 -5.12 0.10 -10.65
CA PHE A 189 -6.47 0.44 -10.23
C PHE A 189 -6.63 1.95 -10.01
N GLY A 190 -7.68 2.52 -10.59
CA GLY A 190 -8.05 3.93 -10.42
C GLY A 190 -8.56 4.24 -9.01
N ALA A 191 -8.10 5.33 -8.42
CA ALA A 191 -8.63 5.85 -7.17
C ALA A 191 -9.90 6.68 -7.43
N SER A 192 -11.00 6.02 -7.80
CA SER A 192 -12.31 6.68 -7.97
C SER A 192 -12.75 7.38 -6.67
N GLY A 193 -12.73 8.72 -6.68
CA GLY A 193 -13.03 9.57 -5.52
C GLY A 193 -14.50 9.61 -5.06
N LYS A 194 -15.42 8.87 -5.71
CA LYS A 194 -16.88 8.99 -5.47
C LYS A 194 -17.53 7.76 -4.80
N VAL A 195 -16.86 6.61 -4.74
CA VAL A 195 -17.40 5.36 -4.14
C VAL A 195 -17.94 5.54 -2.70
N PRO A 196 -17.34 6.36 -1.81
CA PRO A 196 -17.84 6.53 -0.45
C PRO A 196 -19.16 7.32 -0.34
N GLU A 197 -19.51 8.17 -1.32
CA GLU A 197 -20.70 9.05 -1.28
C GLU A 197 -22.01 8.31 -1.56
N PHE A 198 -21.98 7.31 -2.45
CA PHE A 198 -23.19 6.71 -3.02
C PHE A 198 -23.43 5.26 -2.58
N LYS A 199 -22.54 4.68 -1.77
CA LYS A 199 -22.63 3.29 -1.29
C LYS A 199 -23.90 2.95 -0.50
N ASN A 200 -24.63 3.95 0.01
CA ASN A 200 -25.89 3.76 0.75
C ASN A 200 -27.15 4.03 -0.10
N LYS A 201 -27.00 4.46 -1.36
CA LYS A 201 -28.11 4.79 -2.26
C LYS A 201 -28.37 3.68 -3.30
N ALA A 202 -27.45 2.74 -3.44
CA ALA A 202 -27.58 1.56 -4.31
C ALA A 202 -27.90 0.30 -3.51
N SER A 203 -28.77 -0.53 -4.06
CA SER A 203 -29.05 -1.87 -3.55
C SER A 203 -27.80 -2.74 -3.64
N GLN A 204 -27.56 -3.56 -2.60
CA GLN A 204 -26.41 -4.46 -2.51
C GLN A 204 -26.89 -5.86 -2.13
N HIS A 205 -26.21 -6.91 -2.63
CA HIS A 205 -26.42 -8.26 -2.10
C HIS A 205 -26.05 -8.31 -0.63
N VAL A 206 -26.95 -8.83 0.20
CA VAL A 206 -26.71 -9.06 1.62
C VAL A 206 -26.02 -10.42 1.77
N ASN A 207 -24.91 -10.46 2.49
CA ASN A 207 -24.26 -11.73 2.84
C ASN A 207 -25.02 -12.32 4.04
N GLU A 208 -25.55 -13.54 3.93
CA GLU A 208 -26.40 -14.18 4.98
C GLU A 208 -25.64 -14.60 6.26
N GLN A 209 -24.42 -14.12 6.47
CA GLN A 209 -23.72 -14.29 7.75
C GLN A 209 -24.07 -13.14 8.71
N LYS A 210 -24.74 -13.51 9.81
CA LYS A 210 -25.28 -12.65 10.89
C LYS A 210 -24.51 -11.31 11.09
N PRO A 211 -25.18 -10.15 11.05
CA PRO A 211 -24.50 -8.87 11.20
C PRO A 211 -24.13 -8.59 12.67
N LYS A 212 -22.87 -8.21 12.91
CA LYS A 212 -22.46 -7.45 14.11
C LYS A 212 -23.01 -6.01 14.02
N TRP A 213 -24.34 -5.88 14.06
CA TRP A 213 -25.09 -4.63 14.14
C TRP A 213 -24.93 -4.08 15.56
N ILE A 214 -23.95 -3.21 15.79
CA ILE A 214 -24.04 -1.98 16.64
C ILE A 214 -22.93 -1.00 16.19
N ARG A 215 -21.77 -1.50 15.75
CA ARG A 215 -20.61 -0.64 15.39
C ARG A 215 -20.64 0.03 14.02
N LYS A 216 -21.30 -0.54 13.01
CA LYS A 216 -21.30 -0.03 11.61
C LYS A 216 -22.15 1.22 11.38
N GLN A 217 -23.23 1.41 12.16
CA GLN A 217 -24.11 2.59 12.02
C GLN A 217 -23.49 3.85 12.63
N VAL A 218 -22.75 3.72 13.74
CA VAL A 218 -22.07 4.83 14.40
C VAL A 218 -20.98 5.45 13.50
N VAL A 219 -20.26 4.62 12.73
CA VAL A 219 -19.23 5.06 11.76
C VAL A 219 -19.83 5.67 10.49
N LYS A 220 -21.03 5.22 10.06
CA LYS A 220 -21.70 5.76 8.87
C LYS A 220 -22.27 7.15 9.10
N LYS A 221 -22.90 7.41 10.25
CA LYS A 221 -23.48 8.74 10.56
C LYS A 221 -22.40 9.81 10.77
N SER A 222 -21.25 9.44 11.32
CA SER A 222 -20.12 10.34 11.53
C SER A 222 -19.41 10.76 10.22
N LYS A 223 -19.30 9.86 9.23
CA LYS A 223 -18.70 10.17 7.91
C LYS A 223 -19.53 11.11 7.04
N LEU A 224 -20.87 11.09 7.15
CA LEU A 224 -21.75 11.95 6.36
C LEU A 224 -21.78 13.39 6.90
N ALA A 225 -21.75 13.56 8.23
CA ALA A 225 -21.69 14.88 8.86
C ALA A 225 -20.37 15.61 8.60
N LEU A 226 -19.26 14.86 8.43
CA LEU A 226 -17.92 15.38 8.19
C LEU A 226 -17.74 16.19 6.90
N ARG A 227 -18.61 15.99 5.90
CA ARG A 227 -18.48 16.57 4.55
C ARG A 227 -19.03 17.99 4.40
N PHE A 228 -19.94 18.39 5.27
CA PHE A 228 -20.58 19.71 5.25
C PHE A 228 -19.99 20.66 6.30
N LEU A 229 -18.89 20.25 6.94
CA LEU A 229 -18.24 20.98 8.02
C LEU A 229 -17.00 21.73 7.51
N PRO A 230 -16.74 22.96 7.99
CA PRO A 230 -15.51 23.69 7.70
C PRO A 230 -14.27 22.82 7.96
N GLN A 231 -13.21 23.00 7.17
CA GLN A 231 -12.01 22.13 7.18
C GLN A 231 -11.38 21.94 8.58
N LYS A 232 -11.51 22.93 9.48
CA LYS A 232 -11.08 22.82 10.89
C LYS A 232 -11.94 21.87 11.73
N MET A 233 -13.24 21.76 11.44
CA MET A 233 -14.21 20.96 12.19
C MET A 233 -14.28 19.51 11.69
N SER A 234 -14.05 19.28 10.38
CA SER A 234 -13.89 17.94 9.82
C SER A 234 -12.66 17.22 10.37
N ARG A 235 -11.55 17.96 10.52
CA ARG A 235 -10.34 17.51 11.20
C ARG A 235 -10.62 17.00 12.63
N ARG A 236 -11.37 17.75 13.45
CA ARG A 236 -11.68 17.36 14.84
C ARG A 236 -12.43 16.01 14.94
N LEU A 237 -13.41 15.78 14.08
CA LEU A 237 -14.24 14.56 14.10
C LEU A 237 -13.50 13.33 13.56
N ILE A 238 -12.59 13.49 12.58
CA ILE A 238 -11.71 12.40 12.13
C ILE A 238 -10.73 12.02 13.26
N SER A 239 -10.21 13.00 14.00
CA SER A 239 -9.36 12.72 15.17
C SER A 239 -10.07 11.84 16.19
N ILE A 240 -11.37 12.07 16.45
CA ILE A 240 -12.18 11.23 17.37
C ILE A 240 -12.30 9.78 16.87
N SER A 241 -12.39 9.54 15.55
CA SER A 241 -12.43 8.19 14.98
C SER A 241 -11.08 7.47 15.08
N ASP A 242 -9.97 8.18 14.88
CA ASP A 242 -8.61 7.64 15.05
C ASP A 242 -8.30 7.36 16.53
N GLN A 243 -8.79 8.20 17.46
CA GLN A 243 -8.68 8.01 18.92
C GLN A 243 -9.39 6.75 19.42
N LEU A 244 -10.47 6.33 18.75
CA LEU A 244 -11.26 5.12 19.06
C LEU A 244 -10.66 3.84 18.46
N GLY A 245 -9.55 3.91 17.71
CA GLY A 245 -8.87 2.73 17.16
C GLY A 245 -9.64 2.00 16.05
N LEU A 246 -10.62 2.64 15.41
CA LEU A 246 -11.36 2.06 14.27
C LEU A 246 -10.46 1.84 13.05
N THR A 247 -9.32 2.52 13.00
CA THR A 247 -8.28 2.43 11.97
C THR A 247 -7.44 1.14 12.13
N HIS A 248 -7.45 0.49 13.30
CA HIS A 248 -6.89 -0.84 13.53
C HIS A 248 -7.51 -1.90 12.58
N TYR A 249 -8.81 -1.74 12.27
CA TYR A 249 -9.52 -2.59 11.31
C TYR A 249 -9.29 -2.21 9.84
N LEU A 250 -8.92 -0.95 9.56
CA LEU A 250 -8.71 -0.43 8.19
C LEU A 250 -7.25 -0.56 7.71
N LEU A 251 -6.30 -0.67 8.62
CA LEU A 251 -4.86 -0.81 8.34
C LEU A 251 -4.38 -2.27 8.39
N GLY A 252 -5.31 -3.23 8.28
CA GLY A 252 -4.96 -4.64 8.05
C GLY A 252 -4.51 -5.43 9.28
N TYR A 253 -4.80 -5.00 10.51
CA TYR A 253 -5.03 -5.98 11.59
C TYR A 253 -6.41 -6.63 11.47
N GLY A 254 -7.29 -6.07 10.63
CA GLY A 254 -8.46 -6.71 10.05
C GLY A 254 -8.09 -7.59 8.85
N TYR A 255 -7.83 -8.85 9.15
CA TYR A 255 -7.59 -10.00 8.27
C TYR A 255 -8.41 -10.00 6.96
N SER A 256 -7.75 -9.87 5.79
CA SER A 256 -8.29 -10.33 4.51
C SER A 256 -7.93 -11.81 4.32
N GLY A 257 -8.72 -12.65 4.97
CA GLY A 257 -8.57 -14.10 4.93
C GLY A 257 -9.41 -14.71 6.02
N LEU A 258 -10.72 -14.73 5.82
CA LEU A 258 -11.61 -15.64 6.54
C LEU A 258 -11.60 -16.97 5.77
N GLY A 259 -11.44 -18.07 6.50
CA GLY A 259 -11.44 -19.43 5.98
C GLY A 259 -11.71 -20.35 7.15
N ASP A 260 -12.80 -21.13 7.11
CA ASP A 260 -13.14 -22.31 7.95
C ASP A 260 -12.74 -23.54 7.13
N GLY A 261 -11.48 -23.64 6.72
CA GLY A 261 -10.88 -24.95 6.89
C GLY A 261 -10.52 -25.01 8.37
N ARG A 262 -10.95 -26.02 9.14
CA ARG A 262 -10.44 -26.20 10.52
C ARG A 262 -8.91 -26.10 10.53
N SER A 263 -8.26 -26.65 9.50
CA SER A 263 -6.82 -26.56 9.26
C SER A 263 -6.31 -25.13 8.97
N GLN A 264 -6.99 -24.32 8.15
CA GLN A 264 -6.57 -22.94 7.87
C GLN A 264 -6.73 -22.01 9.08
N GLN A 265 -7.80 -22.17 9.86
CA GLN A 265 -7.96 -21.41 11.10
C GLN A 265 -6.90 -21.78 12.12
N GLN A 266 -6.61 -23.07 12.26
CA GLN A 266 -5.52 -23.55 13.11
C GLN A 266 -4.18 -22.98 12.66
N ARG A 267 -3.87 -22.99 11.35
CA ARG A 267 -2.62 -22.41 10.81
C ARG A 267 -2.51 -20.91 11.06
N ARG A 268 -3.62 -20.17 10.89
CA ARG A 268 -3.66 -18.73 11.22
C ARG A 268 -3.45 -18.50 12.71
N ALA A 269 -4.10 -19.28 13.57
CA ALA A 269 -3.92 -19.17 15.02
C ALA A 269 -2.46 -19.46 15.43
N ILE A 270 -1.81 -20.46 14.81
CA ILE A 270 -0.39 -20.75 15.05
C ILE A 270 0.48 -19.57 14.60
N THR A 271 0.25 -19.05 13.39
CA THR A 271 1.01 -17.93 12.82
C THR A 271 0.84 -16.64 13.64
N ASP A 272 -0.35 -16.37 14.14
CA ASP A 272 -0.63 -15.26 15.05
C ASP A 272 0.07 -15.45 16.40
N ARG A 273 0.11 -16.69 16.92
CA ARG A 273 0.86 -17.01 18.14
C ARG A 273 2.37 -16.84 17.94
N ILE A 274 2.91 -17.23 16.80
CA ILE A 274 4.32 -16.99 16.41
C ILE A 274 4.60 -15.49 16.43
N LEU A 275 3.77 -14.68 15.76
CA LEU A 275 3.96 -13.23 15.73
C LEU A 275 3.90 -12.60 17.13
N ARG A 276 2.93 -13.01 17.97
CA ARG A 276 2.81 -12.54 19.36
C ARG A 276 4.01 -12.95 20.20
N ALA A 277 4.49 -14.20 20.09
CA ALA A 277 5.70 -14.65 20.78
C ALA A 277 6.91 -13.80 20.38
N GLY A 278 7.02 -13.43 19.10
CA GLY A 278 7.99 -12.47 18.60
C GLY A 278 7.88 -11.11 19.28
N ILE A 279 6.71 -10.45 19.18
CA ILE A 279 6.44 -9.13 19.78
C ILE A 279 6.69 -9.12 21.31
N ASN A 280 6.38 -10.22 21.98
CA ASN A 280 6.55 -10.33 23.42
C ASN A 280 8.01 -10.59 23.85
N GLY A 281 8.87 -11.07 22.94
CA GLY A 281 10.23 -11.47 23.26
C GLY A 281 10.33 -12.89 23.82
N GLU A 282 9.32 -13.73 23.59
CA GLU A 282 9.24 -15.12 24.10
C GLU A 282 10.05 -16.08 23.22
N GLN A 283 11.39 -16.03 23.35
CA GLN A 283 12.31 -16.70 22.42
C GLN A 283 12.12 -18.22 22.34
N LYS A 284 11.89 -18.91 23.47
CA LYS A 284 11.68 -20.37 23.49
C LYS A 284 10.39 -20.74 22.76
N LEU A 285 9.28 -20.10 23.12
CA LEU A 285 7.98 -20.34 22.49
C LEU A 285 8.01 -20.04 20.98
N LEU A 286 8.67 -18.96 20.56
CA LEU A 286 8.82 -18.63 19.14
C LEU A 286 9.53 -19.75 18.37
N LYS A 287 10.63 -20.27 18.91
CA LYS A 287 11.41 -21.36 18.29
C LYS A 287 10.60 -22.66 18.21
N GLU A 288 9.89 -23.01 19.28
CA GLU A 288 9.00 -24.17 19.35
C GLU A 288 7.88 -24.08 18.31
N LEU A 289 7.07 -23.01 18.35
CA LEU A 289 5.97 -22.82 17.40
C LEU A 289 6.43 -22.79 15.94
N THR A 290 7.59 -22.18 15.67
CA THR A 290 8.16 -22.15 14.31
C THR A 290 8.58 -23.55 13.85
N ARG A 291 9.20 -24.35 14.72
CA ARG A 291 9.59 -25.73 14.42
C ARG A 291 8.36 -26.61 14.19
N ASP A 292 7.35 -26.47 15.03
CA ASP A 292 6.10 -27.23 14.91
C ASP A 292 5.38 -26.90 13.61
N LEU A 293 5.30 -25.62 13.23
CA LEU A 293 4.72 -25.22 11.95
C LEU A 293 5.49 -25.77 10.74
N LYS A 294 6.83 -25.70 10.78
CA LYS A 294 7.72 -26.22 9.71
C LYS A 294 7.65 -27.74 9.55
N SER A 295 7.48 -28.46 10.65
CA SER A 295 7.42 -29.94 10.64
C SER A 295 6.05 -30.48 10.26
N SER A 296 4.97 -29.74 10.56
CA SER A 296 3.60 -30.18 10.34
C SER A 296 3.05 -29.87 8.94
N CYS A 297 3.66 -28.94 8.20
CA CYS A 297 3.14 -28.56 6.89
C CYS A 297 4.16 -27.83 5.99
N LEU A 298 3.83 -27.74 4.70
CA LEU A 298 4.49 -26.81 3.79
C LEU A 298 4.12 -25.37 4.15
N ILE A 299 5.14 -24.56 4.47
CA ILE A 299 4.99 -23.15 4.79
C ILE A 299 4.81 -22.35 3.50
N ASN A 300 3.79 -21.50 3.47
CA ASN A 300 3.61 -20.57 2.36
C ASN A 300 4.43 -19.28 2.57
N PRO A 301 4.70 -18.50 1.51
CA PRO A 301 5.51 -17.28 1.58
C PRO A 301 5.05 -16.26 2.64
N ASN A 302 3.74 -16.12 2.87
CA ASN A 302 3.22 -15.19 3.87
C ASN A 302 3.49 -15.65 5.31
N GLU A 303 3.42 -16.96 5.56
CA GLU A 303 3.76 -17.55 6.85
C GLU A 303 5.27 -17.43 7.12
N ASP A 304 6.12 -17.71 6.13
CA ASP A 304 7.57 -17.54 6.26
C ASP A 304 7.95 -16.08 6.54
N ALA A 305 7.34 -15.14 5.81
CA ALA A 305 7.53 -13.72 6.08
C ALA A 305 7.02 -13.27 7.45
N THR A 306 5.97 -13.91 7.97
CA THR A 306 5.48 -13.66 9.34
C THR A 306 6.47 -14.19 10.37
N ILE A 307 7.06 -15.37 10.14
CA ILE A 307 8.12 -15.92 10.99
C ILE A 307 9.33 -14.99 10.99
N GLU A 308 9.77 -14.49 9.84
CA GLU A 308 10.90 -13.55 9.74
C GLU A 308 10.64 -12.27 10.53
N VAL A 309 9.46 -11.67 10.40
CA VAL A 309 9.08 -10.49 11.19
C VAL A 309 8.99 -10.82 12.69
N ALA A 310 8.47 -11.99 13.06
CA ALA A 310 8.43 -12.42 14.45
C ALA A 310 9.83 -12.54 15.06
N LYS A 311 10.82 -13.04 14.30
CA LYS A 311 12.23 -13.07 14.71
C LYS A 311 12.78 -11.66 14.89
N SER A 312 12.50 -10.74 13.96
CA SER A 312 12.91 -9.33 14.08
C SER A 312 12.33 -8.67 15.34
N PHE A 313 11.04 -8.84 15.61
CA PHE A 313 10.45 -8.40 16.87
C PHE A 313 11.10 -9.03 18.09
N ASN A 314 11.37 -10.34 18.04
CA ASN A 314 11.98 -11.06 19.15
C ASN A 314 13.34 -10.46 19.49
N PHE A 315 14.19 -10.20 18.50
CA PHE A 315 15.50 -9.56 18.68
C PHE A 315 15.40 -8.27 19.50
N TYR A 316 14.50 -7.38 19.09
CA TYR A 316 14.29 -6.09 19.75
C TYR A 316 13.65 -6.23 21.15
N ALA A 317 12.78 -7.21 21.33
CA ALA A 317 12.04 -7.45 22.57
C ALA A 317 12.76 -8.38 23.56
N SER A 318 13.87 -9.03 23.20
CA SER A 318 14.60 -9.99 24.05
C SER A 318 15.85 -9.42 24.72
N SER A 319 16.14 -8.12 24.57
CA SER A 319 17.25 -7.48 25.29
C SER A 319 17.14 -7.67 26.81
N SER A 320 18.28 -7.82 27.48
CA SER A 320 18.41 -8.05 28.94
C SER A 320 18.01 -6.85 29.80
N SER A 321 17.75 -5.68 29.19
CA SER A 321 17.28 -4.50 29.90
C SER A 321 15.88 -4.71 30.49
N ASN A 322 15.74 -4.42 31.79
CA ASN A 322 14.46 -4.48 32.51
C ASN A 322 13.51 -3.34 32.14
N THR A 323 13.99 -2.28 31.50
CA THR A 323 13.19 -1.08 31.19
C THR A 323 12.79 -1.08 29.72
N PRO A 324 11.50 -1.29 29.37
CA PRO A 324 11.07 -1.27 27.98
C PRO A 324 10.90 0.16 27.45
N LEU A 325 11.49 0.46 26.29
CA LEU A 325 11.18 1.64 25.49
C LEU A 325 10.04 1.30 24.52
N TYR A 326 8.91 1.98 24.64
CA TYR A 326 7.80 1.80 23.71
C TYR A 326 8.03 2.66 22.47
N LEU A 327 8.04 2.04 21.29
CA LEU A 327 8.28 2.69 20.02
C LEU A 327 7.16 2.33 19.05
N SER A 328 6.67 3.32 18.30
CA SER A 328 5.64 3.15 17.28
C SER A 328 6.24 3.32 15.89
N TRP A 329 6.14 2.27 15.07
CA TRP A 329 6.57 2.27 13.68
C TRP A 329 5.61 1.46 12.81
N TRP A 330 5.72 1.58 11.50
CA TRP A 330 4.95 0.78 10.55
C TRP A 330 5.61 -0.60 10.35
N VAL A 331 4.85 -1.66 10.11
CA VAL A 331 5.42 -3.03 10.09
C VAL A 331 5.11 -3.82 8.83
N ARG A 332 4.30 -3.26 7.93
CA ARG A 332 3.83 -3.91 6.69
C ARG A 332 4.51 -3.29 5.47
N PRO A 333 4.75 -4.05 4.38
CA PRO A 333 4.49 -5.49 4.22
C PRO A 333 5.36 -6.35 5.13
N PHE A 334 4.97 -7.60 5.32
CA PHE A 334 5.91 -8.64 5.78
C PHE A 334 6.67 -9.17 4.55
N PRO A 335 7.96 -9.56 4.66
CA PRO A 335 8.77 -9.71 5.88
C PRO A 335 9.35 -8.41 6.44
N GLY A 336 8.94 -7.26 5.92
CA GLY A 336 9.33 -5.93 6.41
C GLY A 336 9.80 -5.06 5.26
N ASN A 337 9.40 -3.80 5.21
CA ASN A 337 10.00 -2.83 4.31
C ASN A 337 11.19 -2.17 5.01
N PHE A 338 12.38 -2.22 4.41
CA PHE A 338 13.66 -1.77 5.00
C PHE A 338 13.53 -0.45 5.79
N GLY A 339 12.95 0.57 5.17
CA GLY A 339 12.82 1.89 5.79
C GLY A 339 12.00 1.88 7.08
N ASP A 340 10.94 1.09 7.14
CA ASP A 340 10.06 1.03 8.31
C ASP A 340 10.74 0.38 9.53
N TRP A 341 11.75 -0.47 9.29
CA TRP A 341 12.51 -1.16 10.34
C TRP A 341 13.78 -0.42 10.78
N LEU A 342 14.09 0.74 10.20
CA LEU A 342 15.19 1.59 10.66
C LEU A 342 14.90 2.21 12.04
N SER A 343 13.64 2.56 12.32
CA SER A 343 13.28 3.15 13.62
C SER A 343 13.64 2.26 14.82
N PRO A 344 13.19 0.98 14.91
CA PRO A 344 13.58 0.11 16.01
C PRO A 344 15.09 -0.16 16.04
N LEU A 345 15.77 -0.22 14.90
CA LEU A 345 17.23 -0.38 14.83
C LEU A 345 17.96 0.80 15.49
N ILE A 346 17.62 2.03 15.09
CA ILE A 346 18.23 3.26 15.60
C ILE A 346 18.03 3.39 17.10
N PHE A 347 16.79 3.25 17.58
CA PHE A 347 16.50 3.38 19.01
C PHE A 347 17.06 2.24 19.83
N SER A 348 17.14 1.02 19.29
CA SER A 348 17.81 -0.10 19.96
C SER A 348 19.30 0.15 20.12
N HIS A 349 19.96 0.74 19.12
CA HIS A 349 21.40 1.07 19.17
C HIS A 349 21.69 2.12 20.25
N TYR A 350 21.02 3.28 20.19
CA TYR A 350 21.33 4.39 21.09
C TYR A 350 20.84 4.20 22.52
N SER A 351 19.74 3.48 22.73
CA SER A 351 19.20 3.33 24.08
C SER A 351 19.81 2.16 24.85
N GLY A 352 20.26 1.10 24.15
CA GLY A 352 20.57 -0.20 24.76
C GLY A 352 19.37 -0.86 25.47
N LEU A 353 18.16 -0.29 25.33
CA LEU A 353 16.95 -0.75 26.00
C LEU A 353 16.23 -1.80 25.17
N LYS A 354 15.37 -2.56 25.86
CA LYS A 354 14.39 -3.44 25.22
C LYS A 354 13.35 -2.62 24.49
N ILE A 355 13.22 -2.80 23.17
CA ILE A 355 12.23 -2.07 22.38
C ILE A 355 10.92 -2.87 22.36
N LYS A 356 9.83 -2.21 22.76
CA LYS A 356 8.48 -2.75 22.71
C LYS A 356 7.67 -2.07 21.62
N PHE A 357 7.11 -2.88 20.74
CA PHE A 357 6.27 -2.41 19.67
C PHE A 357 4.95 -1.83 20.20
N GLN A 358 4.73 -0.56 19.89
CA GLN A 358 3.45 0.12 20.06
C GLN A 358 2.80 0.26 18.69
N THR A 359 1.69 -0.45 18.45
CA THR A 359 1.01 -0.33 17.15
C THR A 359 0.53 1.12 16.93
N PRO A 360 0.83 1.74 15.76
CA PRO A 360 0.38 3.09 15.44
C PRO A 360 -1.15 3.25 15.54
N THR A 361 -1.87 2.15 15.33
CA THR A 361 -3.33 2.10 15.24
C THR A 361 -4.06 1.82 16.56
N ALA A 362 -3.33 1.68 17.66
CA ALA A 362 -3.93 1.43 18.97
C ALA A 362 -4.86 2.60 19.38
N PRO A 363 -5.96 2.33 20.09
CA PRO A 363 -6.76 3.38 20.70
C PRO A 363 -5.91 4.17 21.72
N ILE A 364 -6.24 5.44 21.94
CA ILE A 364 -5.50 6.26 22.93
C ILE A 364 -5.59 5.64 24.33
N LYS A 365 -6.79 5.19 24.72
CA LYS A 365 -7.01 4.59 26.04
C LYS A 365 -6.18 3.31 26.18
N GLY A 366 -5.27 3.31 27.15
CA GLY A 366 -4.38 2.17 27.43
C GLY A 366 -3.12 2.11 26.57
N THR A 367 -2.91 3.06 25.64
CA THR A 367 -1.60 3.18 25.00
C THR A 367 -0.60 3.79 26.00
N PRO A 368 0.55 3.17 26.28
CA PRO A 368 1.60 3.76 27.11
C PRO A 368 2.26 4.97 26.43
N LYS A 369 2.98 5.79 27.20
CA LYS A 369 3.92 6.78 26.64
C LYS A 369 4.88 6.04 25.70
N HIS A 370 5.07 6.56 24.50
CA HIS A 370 5.85 5.92 23.44
C HIS A 370 6.49 6.96 22.54
N ILE A 371 7.56 6.57 21.87
CA ILE A 371 8.21 7.39 20.85
C ILE A 371 7.53 7.12 19.50
N VAL A 372 7.26 8.18 18.75
CA VAL A 372 6.87 8.13 17.33
C VAL A 372 7.97 8.81 16.55
N SER A 373 8.58 8.06 15.63
CA SER A 373 9.76 8.53 14.90
C SER A 373 9.64 8.23 13.41
N LEU A 374 10.77 8.28 12.69
CA LEU A 374 11.02 7.89 11.30
C LEU A 374 9.81 7.35 10.52
N GLY A 375 9.58 7.92 9.33
CA GLY A 375 8.50 7.54 8.43
C GLY A 375 7.42 8.60 8.32
N SER A 376 6.51 8.42 7.37
CA SER A 376 5.37 9.33 7.15
C SER A 376 4.17 8.97 8.02
N ILE A 377 4.40 8.76 9.31
CA ILE A 377 3.42 8.24 10.27
C ILE A 377 2.91 9.28 11.28
N ALA A 378 3.18 10.58 11.05
CA ALA A 378 2.76 11.66 11.95
C ALA A 378 1.24 11.67 12.22
N ARG A 379 0.41 11.21 11.26
CA ARG A 379 -1.04 11.03 11.45
C ARG A 379 -1.39 10.15 12.66
N PHE A 380 -0.51 9.23 13.05
CA PHE A 380 -0.74 8.28 14.16
C PHE A 380 -0.19 8.75 15.51
N ILE A 381 0.34 9.98 15.57
CA ILE A 381 0.76 10.62 16.82
C ILE A 381 -0.43 10.69 17.77
N LYS A 382 -0.16 10.41 19.04
CA LYS A 382 -1.13 10.46 20.14
C LYS A 382 -0.66 11.48 21.17
N LYS A 383 -1.56 11.90 22.05
CA LYS A 383 -1.27 12.89 23.09
C LYS A 383 -0.10 12.50 24.00
N ASN A 384 0.11 11.20 24.20
CA ASN A 384 1.21 10.66 24.99
C ASN A 384 2.43 10.24 24.18
N SER A 385 2.50 10.63 22.90
CA SER A 385 3.67 10.40 22.06
C SER A 385 4.77 11.41 22.37
N LEU A 386 6.01 10.94 22.30
CA LEU A 386 7.21 11.76 22.15
C LEU A 386 7.65 11.69 20.70
N VAL A 387 7.73 12.83 20.02
CA VAL A 387 7.87 12.91 18.57
C VAL A 387 9.28 13.36 18.19
N VAL A 388 9.94 12.55 17.34
CA VAL A 388 11.32 12.77 16.89
C VAL A 388 11.44 12.43 15.41
N GLY A 389 11.56 13.44 14.56
CA GLY A 389 11.95 13.30 13.15
C GLY A 389 10.95 12.61 12.21
N THR A 390 9.75 12.26 12.71
CA THR A 390 8.65 11.73 11.86
C THR A 390 8.03 12.82 11.00
N GLY A 391 7.43 12.45 9.87
CA GLY A 391 6.81 13.38 8.93
C GLY A 391 5.36 13.04 8.56
N ILE A 392 4.69 13.95 7.85
CA ILE A 392 3.37 13.68 7.26
C ILE A 392 3.46 12.86 5.97
N SER A 393 2.38 12.15 5.67
CA SER A 393 2.12 11.59 4.33
C SER A 393 1.26 12.53 3.48
N SER A 394 0.47 13.40 4.11
CA SER A 394 -0.53 14.27 3.46
C SER A 394 -1.03 15.32 4.45
N THR A 395 -1.57 16.42 3.95
CA THR A 395 -2.24 17.47 4.75
C THR A 395 -3.75 17.25 4.91
N GLU A 396 -4.28 16.13 4.40
CA GLU A 396 -5.71 15.77 4.45
C GLU A 396 -6.18 15.50 5.89
N TYR A 397 -5.34 14.84 6.69
CA TYR A 397 -5.65 14.43 8.06
C TYR A 397 -4.92 15.33 9.06
N PRO A 398 -5.58 15.76 10.16
CA PRO A 398 -4.90 16.53 11.18
C PRO A 398 -3.89 15.68 11.95
N ILE A 399 -2.96 16.36 12.61
CA ILE A 399 -2.03 15.76 13.57
C ILE A 399 -2.44 16.16 14.98
N GLU A 400 -2.22 15.27 15.94
CA GLU A 400 -2.39 15.54 17.37
C GLU A 400 -1.44 16.63 17.87
N THR A 401 -1.98 17.76 18.33
CA THR A 401 -1.19 18.95 18.68
C THR A 401 -0.63 18.94 20.10
N GLN A 402 -1.16 18.09 20.99
CA GLN A 402 -0.78 18.06 22.41
C GLN A 402 0.32 17.05 22.75
N ALA A 403 0.87 16.37 21.75
CA ALA A 403 2.03 15.49 21.95
C ALA A 403 3.30 16.29 22.30
N HIS A 404 4.33 15.60 22.79
CA HIS A 404 5.62 16.23 23.06
C HIS A 404 6.48 16.17 21.79
N TYR A 405 6.68 17.31 21.14
CA TYR A 405 7.49 17.43 19.92
C TYR A 405 8.90 17.91 20.23
N LEU A 406 9.91 17.09 19.93
CA LEU A 406 11.32 17.48 19.98
C LEU A 406 11.84 17.90 18.60
N SER A 407 11.48 17.11 17.58
CA SER A 407 11.79 17.40 16.19
C SER A 407 10.76 16.75 15.27
N VAL A 408 10.69 17.24 14.04
CA VAL A 408 9.91 16.63 12.95
C VAL A 408 10.81 16.41 11.74
N ARG A 409 10.34 15.70 10.72
CA ARG A 409 11.17 15.42 9.51
C ARG A 409 11.70 16.71 8.89
N GLY A 410 10.84 17.70 8.69
CA GLY A 410 11.22 18.96 8.06
C GLY A 410 10.21 20.10 8.22
N PRO A 411 10.45 21.21 7.52
CA PRO A 411 9.69 22.44 7.67
C PRO A 411 8.24 22.33 7.17
N LEU A 412 7.94 21.44 6.22
CA LEU A 412 6.57 21.26 5.73
C LEU A 412 5.70 20.56 6.77
N THR A 413 6.24 19.54 7.46
CA THR A 413 5.58 18.92 8.61
C THR A 413 5.40 19.94 9.75
N ALA A 414 6.41 20.75 10.06
CA ALA A 414 6.33 21.78 11.11
C ALA A 414 5.28 22.85 10.81
N LYS A 415 5.25 23.35 9.57
CA LYS A 415 4.25 24.31 9.10
C LYS A 415 2.83 23.73 9.20
N PHE A 416 2.64 22.47 8.82
CA PHE A 416 1.34 21.83 8.94
C PHE A 416 0.91 21.63 10.39
N LEU A 417 1.83 21.22 11.28
CA LEU A 417 1.58 21.15 12.73
C LEU A 417 1.13 22.50 13.31
N SER A 418 1.83 23.59 12.96
CA SER A 418 1.45 24.95 13.36
C SER A 418 0.06 25.33 12.83
N SER A 419 -0.26 24.99 11.57
CA SER A 419 -1.59 25.22 10.98
C SER A 419 -2.72 24.46 11.68
N CYS A 420 -2.40 23.37 12.37
CA CYS A 420 -3.32 22.61 13.22
C CYS A 420 -3.47 23.21 14.63
N GLY A 421 -2.70 24.24 14.98
CA GLY A 421 -2.64 24.82 16.34
C GLY A 421 -1.68 24.09 17.27
N GLY A 422 -0.70 23.38 16.72
CA GLY A 422 0.38 22.73 17.47
C GLY A 422 1.54 23.68 17.80
N PRO A 423 2.54 23.17 18.54
CA PRO A 423 3.72 23.96 18.91
C PRO A 423 4.56 24.33 17.68
N ASN A 424 5.35 25.40 17.81
CA ASN A 424 6.37 25.75 16.83
C ASN A 424 7.60 24.85 17.03
N VAL A 425 7.91 24.01 16.04
CA VAL A 425 9.05 23.10 16.05
C VAL A 425 10.07 23.60 15.04
N THR A 426 11.30 23.84 15.50
CA THR A 426 12.40 24.38 14.67
C THR A 426 13.53 23.37 14.45
N SER A 427 13.49 22.22 15.11
CA SER A 427 14.46 21.14 14.93
C SER A 427 13.94 20.13 13.91
N PHE A 428 14.76 19.87 12.89
CA PHE A 428 14.40 19.06 11.72
C PHE A 428 15.39 17.92 11.47
N GLY A 429 14.91 16.86 10.85
CA GLY A 429 15.71 15.82 10.25
C GLY A 429 15.09 14.43 10.39
N ASP A 430 15.21 13.62 9.35
CA ASP A 430 14.80 12.22 9.40
C ASP A 430 15.88 11.37 10.12
N PRO A 431 15.52 10.58 11.15
CA PRO A 431 16.48 9.76 11.90
C PRO A 431 17.24 8.75 11.04
N ALA A 432 16.76 8.36 9.86
CA ALA A 432 17.53 7.52 8.94
C ALA A 432 18.87 8.16 8.54
N ALA A 433 19.00 9.49 8.62
CA ALA A 433 20.22 10.21 8.28
C ALA A 433 21.44 9.83 9.14
N VAL A 434 21.23 9.37 10.38
CA VAL A 434 22.32 8.99 11.31
C VAL A 434 22.82 7.55 11.11
N ILE A 435 22.29 6.81 10.14
CA ILE A 435 22.61 5.38 9.97
C ILE A 435 24.12 5.12 9.76
N SER A 436 24.86 6.05 9.15
CA SER A 436 26.33 5.96 8.99
C SER A 436 27.12 6.20 10.28
N GLN A 437 26.52 6.79 11.33
CA GLN A 437 27.12 6.87 12.66
C GLN A 437 26.95 5.56 13.44
N ILE A 438 25.81 4.88 13.22
CA ILE A 438 25.50 3.57 13.81
C ILE A 438 26.37 2.46 13.20
N PHE A 439 26.49 2.48 11.87
CA PHE A 439 27.33 1.56 11.11
C PHE A 439 28.40 2.37 10.38
N PRO A 440 29.57 2.60 11.01
CA PRO A 440 30.64 3.41 10.43
C PRO A 440 31.42 2.63 9.37
N PHE A 441 30.72 2.21 8.31
CA PHE A 441 31.34 1.54 7.17
C PHE A 441 32.00 2.56 6.26
N GLU A 442 33.21 2.22 5.80
CA GLU A 442 33.90 2.95 4.76
C GLU A 442 33.49 2.41 3.38
N ARG A 443 33.23 3.32 2.44
CA ARG A 443 32.99 2.97 1.05
C ARG A 443 34.34 2.62 0.42
N LYS A 444 34.52 1.33 0.09
CA LYS A 444 35.73 0.79 -0.54
C LYS A 444 35.60 0.85 -2.07
N GLU A 445 36.52 0.19 -2.77
CA GLU A 445 36.41 -0.08 -4.21
C GLU A 445 35.06 -0.72 -4.52
N THR A 446 34.39 -0.16 -5.52
CA THR A 446 33.06 -0.58 -5.97
C THR A 446 33.15 -1.60 -7.10
N ASN A 447 32.03 -2.23 -7.43
CA ASN A 447 31.96 -3.38 -8.33
C ASN A 447 31.73 -3.02 -9.81
N GLY A 448 31.69 -1.73 -10.17
CA GLY A 448 31.46 -1.30 -11.56
C GLY A 448 30.00 -1.42 -12.01
N ARG A 449 29.07 -1.67 -11.08
CA ARG A 449 27.65 -1.96 -11.36
C ARG A 449 26.73 -0.96 -10.65
N THR A 450 25.50 -0.88 -11.14
CA THR A 450 24.42 -0.11 -10.53
C THR A 450 23.39 -1.07 -9.94
N VAL A 451 22.71 -0.66 -8.86
CA VAL A 451 21.65 -1.46 -8.26
C VAL A 451 20.32 -0.71 -8.22
N LEU A 452 19.26 -1.39 -8.66
CA LEU A 452 17.88 -0.95 -8.51
C LEU A 452 17.29 -1.50 -7.20
N ILE A 453 16.72 -0.61 -6.38
CA ILE A 453 15.91 -0.96 -5.22
C ILE A 453 14.55 -0.29 -5.31
N ARG A 454 13.49 -1.10 -5.44
CA ARG A 454 12.13 -0.58 -5.55
C ARG A 454 11.50 -0.35 -4.18
N HIS A 455 10.64 0.66 -4.09
CA HIS A 455 9.68 0.73 -3.00
C HIS A 455 8.76 -0.50 -3.05
N ALA A 456 8.28 -0.99 -1.90
CA ALA A 456 7.44 -2.17 -1.85
C ALA A 456 6.10 -2.04 -2.64
N SER A 457 5.62 -0.81 -2.86
CA SER A 457 4.46 -0.54 -3.75
C SER A 457 4.79 -0.63 -5.24
N HIS A 458 6.06 -0.49 -5.60
CA HIS A 458 6.60 -0.63 -6.94
C HIS A 458 7.12 -2.04 -7.24
N ASP A 459 6.96 -2.96 -6.28
CA ASP A 459 7.25 -4.38 -6.50
C ASP A 459 6.49 -4.87 -7.74
N ARG A 460 7.18 -5.65 -8.59
CA ARG A 460 6.64 -6.30 -9.81
C ARG A 460 6.16 -5.42 -10.94
N ILE A 461 6.37 -4.10 -10.89
CA ILE A 461 6.20 -3.29 -12.10
C ILE A 461 7.08 -3.90 -13.21
N PRO A 462 6.57 -4.19 -14.41
CA PRO A 462 7.40 -4.73 -15.48
C PRO A 462 8.41 -3.66 -15.92
N LEU A 463 9.70 -3.95 -15.71
CA LEU A 463 10.83 -3.12 -16.11
C LEU A 463 11.76 -3.92 -17.01
N ILE A 464 12.42 -3.24 -17.94
CA ILE A 464 13.51 -3.79 -18.74
C ILE A 464 14.80 -3.20 -18.20
N LEU A 465 15.69 -4.07 -17.70
CA LEU A 465 16.96 -3.66 -17.10
C LEU A 465 18.11 -3.94 -18.08
N PRO A 466 19.12 -3.06 -18.18
CA PRO A 466 20.39 -3.38 -18.83
C PRO A 466 21.20 -4.39 -18.00
N GLU A 467 22.13 -5.11 -18.63
CA GLU A 467 22.90 -6.20 -18.00
C GLU A 467 23.77 -5.77 -16.80
N ASN A 468 24.13 -4.49 -16.73
CA ASN A 468 24.95 -3.91 -15.67
C ASN A 468 24.13 -3.38 -14.48
N ILE A 469 22.80 -3.52 -14.50
CA ILE A 469 21.93 -3.16 -13.38
C ILE A 469 21.45 -4.42 -12.67
N ASP A 470 21.86 -4.56 -11.41
CA ASP A 470 21.32 -5.57 -10.50
C ASP A 470 20.03 -5.09 -9.85
N GLU A 471 19.22 -6.02 -9.33
CA GLU A 471 18.03 -5.67 -8.55
C GLU A 471 18.08 -6.33 -7.17
N LEU A 472 17.92 -5.52 -6.11
CA LEU A 472 17.84 -6.00 -4.74
C LEU A 472 16.46 -5.72 -4.13
N SER A 473 15.94 -6.71 -3.40
CA SER A 473 14.69 -6.56 -2.69
C SER A 473 14.83 -5.65 -1.47
N ILE A 474 13.91 -4.71 -1.31
CA ILE A 474 13.78 -3.85 -0.12
C ILE A 474 13.19 -4.60 1.09
N LEU A 475 12.76 -5.85 0.92
CA LEU A 475 12.00 -6.58 1.93
C LEU A 475 12.90 -7.15 3.04
N VAL A 476 13.31 -6.27 3.96
CA VAL A 476 14.26 -6.55 5.05
C VAL A 476 13.73 -5.97 6.37
N SER A 477 13.74 -6.76 7.46
CA SER A 477 13.37 -6.30 8.81
C SER A 477 14.39 -6.58 9.91
N HIS A 478 15.13 -7.69 9.80
CA HIS A 478 16.03 -8.13 10.86
C HIS A 478 17.29 -7.27 10.89
N PRO A 479 17.76 -6.78 12.06
CA PRO A 479 18.91 -5.87 12.14
C PRO A 479 20.18 -6.37 11.44
N GLU A 480 20.55 -7.65 11.59
CA GLU A 480 21.68 -8.23 10.84
C GLU A 480 21.48 -8.21 9.32
N ARG A 481 20.25 -8.41 8.84
CA ARG A 481 19.95 -8.34 7.41
C ARG A 481 19.92 -6.89 6.92
N ILE A 482 19.49 -5.93 7.76
CA ILE A 482 19.58 -4.50 7.47
C ILE A 482 21.04 -4.08 7.33
N LYS A 483 21.90 -4.51 8.26
CA LYS A 483 23.34 -4.28 8.22
C LYS A 483 23.94 -4.85 6.94
N ALA A 484 23.64 -6.12 6.61
CA ALA A 484 24.11 -6.76 5.39
C ALA A 484 23.61 -6.06 4.12
N PHE A 485 22.35 -5.61 4.10
CA PHE A 485 21.78 -4.84 2.99
C PHE A 485 22.54 -3.54 2.76
N ILE A 486 22.86 -2.79 3.83
CA ILE A 486 23.66 -1.55 3.73
C ILE A 486 25.09 -1.85 3.24
N GLN A 487 25.72 -2.91 3.74
CA GLN A 487 27.04 -3.34 3.25
C GLN A 487 27.02 -3.71 1.78
N GLU A 488 25.92 -4.29 1.30
CA GLU A 488 25.73 -4.63 -0.10
C GLU A 488 25.59 -3.38 -0.96
N LEU A 489 24.79 -2.38 -0.53
CA LEU A 489 24.66 -1.10 -1.24
C LEU A 489 26.00 -0.39 -1.44
N LEU A 490 26.89 -0.45 -0.45
CA LEU A 490 28.21 0.21 -0.50
C LEU A 490 29.15 -0.36 -1.57
N LYS A 491 28.86 -1.55 -2.11
CA LYS A 491 29.66 -2.17 -3.18
C LYS A 491 29.33 -1.60 -4.56
N TYR A 492 28.19 -0.93 -4.73
CA TYR A 492 27.76 -0.42 -6.03
C TYR A 492 28.30 0.98 -6.32
N ASP A 493 28.49 1.27 -7.60
CA ASP A 493 28.90 2.58 -8.10
C ASP A 493 27.78 3.61 -7.89
N GLU A 494 26.54 3.18 -8.10
CA GLU A 494 25.33 3.99 -8.05
C GLU A 494 24.11 3.15 -7.61
N VAL A 495 23.15 3.81 -6.97
CA VAL A 495 21.86 3.24 -6.56
C VAL A 495 20.73 3.94 -7.30
N ILE A 496 19.83 3.20 -7.94
CA ILE A 496 18.55 3.71 -8.41
C ILE A 496 17.49 3.27 -7.41
N THR A 497 16.67 4.19 -6.92
CA THR A 497 15.64 3.82 -5.94
C THR A 497 14.36 4.61 -6.07
N SER A 498 13.24 3.93 -5.80
CA SER A 498 11.94 4.60 -5.59
C SER A 498 11.55 4.67 -4.11
N ALA A 499 12.44 4.27 -3.20
CA ALA A 499 12.21 4.27 -1.78
C ALA A 499 13.00 5.37 -1.07
N LEU A 500 12.30 6.35 -0.49
CA LEU A 500 12.90 7.48 0.23
C LEU A 500 13.99 7.03 1.23
N HIS A 501 13.71 6.07 2.11
CA HIS A 501 14.72 5.69 3.12
C HIS A 501 15.97 5.02 2.54
N VAL A 502 15.90 4.38 1.37
CA VAL A 502 17.10 3.90 0.67
C VAL A 502 17.92 5.10 0.17
N TYR A 503 17.24 6.11 -0.38
CA TYR A 503 17.87 7.37 -0.79
C TYR A 503 18.55 8.09 0.40
N ILE A 504 17.88 8.20 1.54
CA ILE A 504 18.45 8.80 2.77
C ILE A 504 19.72 8.04 3.21
N VAL A 505 19.68 6.70 3.18
CA VAL A 505 20.87 5.89 3.50
C VAL A 505 22.00 6.17 2.52
N CYS A 506 21.71 6.26 1.21
CA CYS A 506 22.72 6.60 0.21
C CYS A 506 23.37 7.96 0.51
N GLN A 507 22.57 9.00 0.80
CA GLN A 507 23.09 10.32 1.16
C GLN A 507 23.83 10.33 2.52
N SER A 508 23.47 9.44 3.45
CA SER A 508 24.19 9.29 4.71
C SER A 508 25.63 8.79 4.48
N TYR A 509 25.81 7.84 3.56
CA TYR A 509 27.14 7.29 3.22
C TYR A 509 27.87 8.07 2.12
N GLY A 510 27.17 8.85 1.30
CA GLY A 510 27.72 9.49 0.10
C GLY A 510 27.77 8.54 -1.11
N ILE A 511 26.79 7.65 -1.23
CA ILE A 511 26.61 6.78 -2.41
C ILE A 511 25.82 7.58 -3.46
N PRO A 512 26.31 7.71 -4.71
CA PRO A 512 25.54 8.30 -5.81
C PRO A 512 24.18 7.61 -5.96
N CYS A 513 23.11 8.39 -6.04
CA CYS A 513 21.76 7.86 -6.00
C CYS A 513 20.78 8.64 -6.88
N SER A 514 20.00 7.93 -7.69
CA SER A 514 18.90 8.48 -8.48
C SER A 514 17.57 8.13 -7.80
N LEU A 515 16.85 9.14 -7.31
CA LEU A 515 15.51 8.97 -6.76
C LEU A 515 14.48 9.03 -7.89
N VAL A 516 13.77 7.93 -8.11
CA VAL A 516 12.88 7.78 -9.28
C VAL A 516 11.47 7.33 -8.91
N THR A 517 10.54 7.59 -9.83
CA THR A 517 9.26 6.91 -9.94
C THR A 517 9.05 6.49 -11.40
N PHE A 518 8.10 5.60 -11.67
CA PHE A 518 7.91 5.04 -13.01
C PHE A 518 6.66 5.63 -13.67
N GLU A 519 6.76 5.88 -14.98
CA GLU A 519 5.63 6.32 -15.80
C GLU A 519 4.40 5.42 -15.58
N GLY A 520 3.25 6.06 -15.36
CA GLY A 520 1.97 5.39 -15.24
C GLY A 520 1.60 4.95 -13.81
N VAL A 521 2.54 5.00 -12.86
CA VAL A 521 2.37 4.52 -11.47
C VAL A 521 2.87 5.51 -10.42
N GLU A 522 2.99 6.78 -10.78
CA GLU A 522 3.59 7.85 -9.96
C GLU A 522 2.90 7.97 -8.58
N ASN A 523 1.59 7.73 -8.55
CA ASN A 523 0.74 7.83 -7.36
C ASN A 523 0.59 6.52 -6.58
N SER A 524 1.34 5.46 -6.93
CA SER A 524 1.22 4.15 -6.27
C SER A 524 1.93 4.09 -4.90
N ILE A 525 2.85 5.01 -4.65
CA ILE A 525 3.45 5.24 -3.33
C ILE A 525 2.49 6.11 -2.51
N SER A 526 2.25 5.72 -1.26
CA SER A 526 1.31 6.44 -0.39
C SER A 526 1.77 7.86 -0.05
N GLY A 527 0.80 8.78 -0.05
CA GLY A 527 0.98 10.18 0.32
C GLY A 527 0.87 11.14 -0.88
N THR A 528 1.10 12.43 -0.62
CA THR A 528 1.01 13.52 -1.63
C THR A 528 2.37 13.91 -2.22
N GLY A 529 3.39 13.06 -2.11
CA GLY A 529 4.79 13.42 -2.46
C GLY A 529 5.53 14.19 -1.37
N VAL A 530 4.83 15.00 -0.56
CA VAL A 530 5.37 15.92 0.48
C VAL A 530 6.55 15.40 1.33
N LYS A 531 6.65 14.09 1.55
CA LYS A 531 7.74 13.46 2.30
C LYS A 531 9.13 13.67 1.69
N TYR A 532 9.24 13.84 0.37
CA TYR A 532 10.52 13.99 -0.34
C TYR A 532 11.09 15.40 -0.09
N SER A 533 10.34 16.45 -0.47
CA SER A 533 10.69 17.84 -0.14
C SER A 533 10.85 18.08 1.36
N ASP A 534 9.98 17.53 2.20
CA ASP A 534 10.07 17.71 3.65
C ASP A 534 11.34 17.08 4.22
N TYR A 535 11.79 15.94 3.67
CA TYR A 535 13.06 15.35 4.04
C TYR A 535 14.24 16.24 3.63
N SER A 536 14.35 16.59 2.35
CA SER A 536 15.56 17.23 1.83
C SER A 536 15.78 18.60 2.45
N LEU A 537 14.72 19.41 2.56
CA LEU A 537 14.74 20.68 3.30
C LEU A 537 15.04 20.46 4.80
N GLY A 538 14.53 19.38 5.38
CA GLY A 538 14.78 19.02 6.78
C GLY A 538 16.24 18.70 7.10
N VAL A 539 17.01 18.22 6.12
CA VAL A 539 18.46 17.97 6.22
C VAL A 539 19.32 19.09 5.63
N GLY A 540 18.71 20.19 5.19
CA GLY A 540 19.41 21.37 4.66
C GLY A 540 19.90 21.22 3.21
N LEU A 541 19.27 20.34 2.44
CA LEU A 541 19.51 20.17 1.00
C LEU A 541 18.39 20.83 0.19
N GLU A 542 18.60 20.92 -1.13
CA GLU A 542 17.61 21.48 -2.06
C GLU A 542 16.33 20.63 -2.10
N GLU A 543 15.23 21.26 -2.53
CA GLU A 543 13.96 20.56 -2.66
C GLU A 543 14.09 19.41 -3.68
N LEU A 544 13.65 18.23 -3.28
CA LEU A 544 13.80 17.00 -4.05
C LEU A 544 12.44 16.34 -4.26
N GLU A 545 12.16 15.98 -5.50
CA GLU A 545 11.06 15.07 -5.86
C GLU A 545 11.60 13.94 -6.75
N PRO A 546 11.00 12.74 -6.73
CA PRO A 546 11.44 11.65 -7.58
C PRO A 546 11.28 11.98 -9.07
N THR A 547 12.30 11.71 -9.88
CA THR A 547 12.20 11.87 -11.33
C THR A 547 11.34 10.75 -11.92
N VAL A 548 10.36 11.11 -12.75
CA VAL A 548 9.56 10.12 -13.51
C VAL A 548 10.41 9.59 -14.65
N ILE A 549 10.64 8.27 -14.70
CA ILE A 549 11.38 7.60 -15.76
C ILE A 549 10.53 6.53 -16.46
N GLY A 550 10.87 6.24 -17.71
CA GLY A 550 10.29 5.13 -18.46
C GLY A 550 10.61 3.77 -17.84
N ARG A 551 9.83 2.75 -18.22
CA ARG A 551 9.99 1.37 -17.73
C ARG A 551 11.12 0.58 -18.42
N ASP A 552 11.63 1.08 -19.54
CA ASP A 552 12.81 0.54 -20.21
C ASP A 552 14.05 1.33 -19.78
N LEU A 553 14.75 0.84 -18.74
CA LEU A 553 15.91 1.52 -18.16
C LEU A 553 17.12 1.51 -19.10
N ARG A 554 17.09 0.75 -20.20
CA ARG A 554 18.12 0.83 -21.25
C ARG A 554 18.08 2.16 -22.01
N ARG A 555 17.01 2.94 -21.85
CA ARG A 555 16.79 4.24 -22.51
C ARG A 555 16.86 5.43 -21.55
N VAL A 556 17.27 5.20 -20.30
CA VAL A 556 17.32 6.22 -19.26
C VAL A 556 18.76 6.65 -19.04
N GLU A 557 19.04 7.94 -19.26
CA GLU A 557 20.34 8.54 -18.96
C GLU A 557 20.44 8.88 -17.46
N LEU A 558 21.07 7.99 -16.69
CA LEU A 558 21.16 8.13 -15.22
C LEU A 558 21.99 9.34 -14.78
N SER A 559 22.96 9.78 -15.60
CA SER A 559 23.80 10.94 -15.32
C SER A 559 23.01 12.21 -15.03
N ASP A 560 21.85 12.36 -15.68
CA ASP A 560 21.04 13.58 -15.64
C ASP A 560 20.22 13.69 -14.35
N ILE A 561 20.02 12.56 -13.68
CA ILE A 561 19.17 12.43 -12.49
C ILE A 561 19.95 11.94 -11.25
N ARG A 562 21.26 11.74 -11.40
CA ARG A 562 22.15 11.29 -10.34
C ARG A 562 22.37 12.39 -9.31
N ASN A 563 22.05 12.10 -8.05
CA ASN A 563 22.42 12.95 -6.92
C ASN A 563 23.65 12.38 -6.20
N VAL A 564 24.61 13.25 -5.89
CA VAL A 564 25.86 12.92 -5.17
C VAL A 564 25.99 13.65 -3.83
N GLU A 565 24.95 14.36 -3.41
CA GLU A 565 24.93 15.14 -2.18
C GLU A 565 25.01 14.22 -0.97
N LYS A 566 25.80 14.65 0.01
CA LYS A 566 26.01 13.95 1.27
C LYS A 566 25.47 14.78 2.42
N ILE A 567 24.75 14.15 3.34
CA ILE A 567 24.27 14.81 4.56
C ILE A 567 25.50 15.20 5.40
N SER A 568 25.57 16.47 5.81
CA SER A 568 26.70 16.99 6.59
C SER A 568 26.79 16.31 7.97
N ASN A 569 28.00 16.16 8.49
CA ASN A 569 28.20 15.57 9.82
C ASN A 569 27.56 16.43 10.92
N SER A 570 27.60 17.77 10.78
CA SER A 570 26.89 18.68 11.70
C SER A 570 25.40 18.35 11.76
N LYS A 571 24.77 18.14 10.60
CA LYS A 571 23.34 17.83 10.55
C LYS A 571 23.02 16.46 11.15
N LYS A 572 23.88 15.47 10.93
CA LYS A 572 23.73 14.15 11.58
C LYS A 572 23.82 14.26 13.10
N ASN A 573 24.78 15.03 13.62
CA ASN A 573 24.92 15.27 15.07
C ASN A 573 23.69 15.95 15.68
N GLU A 574 23.09 16.95 14.99
CA GLU A 574 21.84 17.57 15.45
C GLU A 574 20.69 16.57 15.56
N ILE A 575 20.57 15.67 14.58
CA ILE A 575 19.53 14.63 14.56
C ILE A 575 19.78 13.61 15.68
N GLU A 576 21.04 13.19 15.84
CA GLU A 576 21.49 12.29 16.89
C GLU A 576 21.20 12.84 18.29
N GLU A 577 21.46 14.13 18.52
CA GLU A 577 21.17 14.82 19.78
C GLU A 577 19.68 14.70 20.14
N LYS A 578 18.77 14.93 19.18
CA LYS A 578 17.32 14.81 19.43
C LYS A 578 16.87 13.37 19.68
N ILE A 579 17.54 12.39 19.06
CA ILE A 579 17.30 10.97 19.37
C ILE A 579 17.70 10.69 20.82
N LEU A 580 18.90 11.10 21.24
CA LEU A 580 19.40 10.90 22.61
C LEU A 580 18.54 11.63 23.65
N GLU A 581 18.19 12.89 23.41
CA GLU A 581 17.31 13.69 24.26
C GLU A 581 15.96 12.98 24.46
N SER A 582 15.41 12.40 23.39
CA SER A 582 14.14 11.68 23.48
C SER A 582 14.23 10.41 24.34
N ILE A 583 15.35 9.70 24.28
CA ILE A 583 15.61 8.51 25.10
C ILE A 583 15.72 8.91 26.57
N GLU A 584 16.43 9.99 26.88
CA GLU A 584 16.57 10.51 28.24
C GLU A 584 15.22 10.99 28.83
N ILE A 585 14.43 11.74 28.06
CA ILE A 585 13.07 12.14 28.46
C ILE A 585 12.17 10.92 28.67
N PHE A 586 12.38 9.85 27.91
CA PHE A 586 11.63 8.62 28.10
C PHE A 586 11.99 7.91 29.42
N LYS A 587 13.28 7.85 29.77
CA LYS A 587 13.78 7.25 31.02
C LYS A 587 13.32 8.02 32.25
N ASN A 588 13.48 9.36 32.24
CA ASN A 588 13.25 10.21 33.42
C ASN A 588 11.78 10.28 33.87
N VAL A 589 10.82 10.06 32.98
CA VAL A 589 9.39 10.07 33.32
C VAL A 589 8.92 8.79 34.03
N ARG A 590 9.76 7.75 34.13
CA ARG A 590 9.44 6.54 34.91
C ARG A 590 10.06 6.50 36.32
N ALA A 591 10.94 7.44 36.65
CA ALA A 591 11.54 7.57 37.97
C ALA A 591 10.68 8.39 38.96
N LYS A 592 9.58 8.96 38.47
CA LYS A 592 8.51 9.61 39.24
C LYS A 592 7.22 8.83 39.03
#